data_AF-A0A5J5DP37-F1
#
_entry.id   AF-A0A5J5DP37-F1
#
_cell.length_a   1.000
_cell.length_b   1.000
_cell.length_c   1.000
_cell.angle_alpha   90.00
_cell.angle_beta   90.00
_cell.angle_gamma   90.00
#
_symmetry.space_group_name_H-M   'P 1'
#
loop_
_entity.id
_entity.type
_entity.pdbx_description
1 polymer ?
#
loop_
_entity_poly.entity_id
_entity_poly.type
_entity_poly.pdbx_seq_one_letter_code
_entity_poly.pdbx_strand_id
1 'polypeptide(L)'
;MRMRWLNLDSPVFGNIFTMGLLHWKEGRGERSIVLAVVFGWCLGCVSCFGQNLDSEFTFLLQAGRSECFFQTAIKNGTMEVEYQVIAGAGMDVDFTIISPEGIQLIFESRRSDGVHVVEPTVEGDYEICFDNSFSRFSEKMVFFEIILEGQGGDVGGDEEWPGIEEPDGSVLEYKLEDIRESMDSLHRRLERSRQMQTVLRAFEARDRNLLEDNLWRVSFWSCACVLVMLCVALTQVYTVRKLFDDKRRVCT
;
A
#
# COMPACT_ATOMS: atom_id res chain seq x y z
N MET A 1 -13.14 13.88 -17.79
CA MET A 1 -13.77 13.82 -16.45
C MET A 1 -12.62 14.05 -15.47
N ARG A 2 -12.53 15.23 -14.86
CA ARG A 2 -11.36 15.63 -14.06
C ARG A 2 -11.49 14.99 -12.67
N MET A 3 -10.81 13.87 -12.43
CA MET A 3 -10.67 13.34 -11.07
C MET A 3 -9.61 14.18 -10.35
N ARG A 4 -10.07 15.27 -9.74
CA ARG A 4 -9.27 16.02 -8.77
C ARG A 4 -9.36 15.27 -7.44
N TRP A 5 -8.22 14.99 -6.84
CA TRP A 5 -8.14 14.36 -5.54
C TRP A 5 -8.97 15.14 -4.52
N LEU A 6 -9.94 14.45 -3.91
CA LEU A 6 -10.42 14.83 -2.59
C LEU A 6 -9.41 14.21 -1.62
N ASN A 7 -8.65 15.07 -0.95
CA ASN A 7 -8.00 14.73 0.31
C ASN A 7 -9.04 14.01 1.18
N LEU A 8 -8.85 12.72 1.40
CA LEU A 8 -9.65 11.96 2.36
C LEU A 8 -9.03 12.01 3.75
N ASP A 9 -8.37 13.11 4.11
CA ASP A 9 -8.11 13.49 5.49
C ASP A 9 -9.28 14.32 6.00
N SER A 10 -10.41 13.66 6.25
CA SER A 10 -11.39 14.17 7.20
C SER A 10 -11.13 13.51 8.55
N PRO A 11 -10.56 14.21 9.54
CA PRO A 11 -10.42 13.70 10.89
C PRO A 11 -11.80 13.78 11.58
N VAL A 12 -12.71 12.88 11.20
CA VAL A 12 -14.01 12.74 11.87
C VAL A 12 -14.22 11.29 12.27
N PHE A 13 -13.24 10.72 12.97
CA PHE A 13 -13.48 9.57 13.83
C PHE A 13 -12.47 9.52 14.98
N GLY A 14 -12.45 10.57 15.78
CA GLY A 14 -11.52 10.69 16.90
C GLY A 14 -12.07 11.49 18.06
N ASN A 15 -13.37 11.37 18.36
CA ASN A 15 -13.97 12.04 19.55
C ASN A 15 -15.22 11.32 20.09
N ILE A 16 -15.21 9.99 20.18
CA ILE A 16 -16.21 9.22 20.97
C ILE A 16 -15.52 8.19 21.89
N PHE A 17 -14.31 8.48 22.38
CA PHE A 17 -13.72 7.67 23.47
C PHE A 17 -12.94 8.53 24.46
N THR A 18 -13.44 9.73 24.73
CA THR A 18 -12.96 10.66 25.77
C THR A 18 -14.08 10.95 26.77
N MET A 19 -14.76 9.91 27.25
CA MET A 19 -15.66 10.06 28.40
C MET A 19 -15.85 8.73 29.12
N GLY A 20 -14.76 8.19 29.65
CA GLY A 20 -14.81 6.90 30.35
C GLY A 20 -13.60 6.61 31.22
N LEU A 21 -12.89 7.61 31.75
CA LEU A 21 -11.73 7.39 32.61
C LEU A 21 -11.51 8.56 33.59
N LEU A 22 -12.54 8.87 34.37
CA LEU A 22 -12.41 9.66 35.60
C LEU A 22 -13.07 8.92 36.76
N HIS A 23 -12.63 7.69 37.03
CA HIS A 23 -12.78 7.11 38.36
C HIS A 23 -11.84 5.91 38.58
N TRP A 24 -10.52 6.14 38.65
CA TRP A 24 -9.63 5.17 39.32
C TRP A 24 -8.95 5.85 40.49
N LYS A 25 -9.38 5.45 41.68
CA LYS A 25 -9.02 5.97 42.99
C LYS A 25 -7.67 5.40 43.45
N GLU A 26 -6.83 6.30 43.96
CA GLU A 26 -5.74 6.17 44.92
C GLU A 26 -5.30 4.74 45.31
N GLY A 27 -4.09 4.35 44.92
CA GLY A 27 -3.43 3.18 45.48
C GLY A 27 -2.12 2.77 44.80
N ARG A 28 -1.00 3.10 45.46
CA ARG A 28 0.37 2.58 45.24
C ARG A 28 1.14 3.20 44.07
N GLY A 29 1.77 4.34 44.40
CA GLY A 29 2.71 5.07 43.57
C GLY A 29 4.01 4.31 43.27
N GLU A 30 4.79 4.90 42.37
CA GLU A 30 6.08 4.48 41.79
C GLU A 30 6.02 3.56 40.57
N ARG A 31 5.18 2.52 40.49
CA ARG A 31 5.14 1.63 39.30
C ARG A 31 4.30 2.13 38.12
N SER A 32 3.25 2.91 38.40
CA SER A 32 2.32 3.40 37.37
C SER A 32 2.87 4.60 36.58
N ILE A 33 3.75 5.40 37.19
CA ILE A 33 4.40 6.56 36.57
C ILE A 33 5.46 6.11 35.55
N VAL A 34 6.22 5.05 35.85
CA VAL A 34 7.22 4.50 34.94
C VAL A 34 6.57 3.95 33.67
N LEU A 35 5.42 3.27 33.79
CA LEU A 35 4.68 2.75 32.64
C LEU A 35 4.08 3.86 31.78
N ALA A 36 3.59 4.95 32.39
CA ALA A 36 3.08 6.12 31.66
C ALA A 36 4.19 6.92 30.96
N VAL A 37 5.38 7.04 31.57
CA VAL A 37 6.54 7.70 30.95
C VAL A 37 7.11 6.85 29.81
N VAL A 38 7.14 5.52 29.95
CA VAL A 38 7.55 4.61 28.86
C VAL A 38 6.54 4.61 27.71
N PHE A 39 5.23 4.60 27.99
CA PHE A 39 4.20 4.73 26.95
C PHE A 39 4.22 6.11 26.27
N GLY A 40 4.48 7.18 27.03
CA GLY A 40 4.64 8.54 26.49
C GLY A 40 5.90 8.71 25.64
N TRP A 41 7.02 8.09 26.03
CA TRP A 41 8.24 8.09 25.23
C TRP A 41 8.13 7.26 23.95
N CYS A 42 7.39 6.15 23.97
CA CYS A 42 7.11 5.37 22.76
C CYS A 42 6.24 6.13 21.74
N LEU A 43 5.39 7.05 22.19
CA LEU A 43 4.56 7.89 21.30
C LEU A 43 5.34 9.09 20.72
N GLY A 44 6.31 9.63 21.46
CA GLY A 44 7.15 10.76 20.99
C GLY A 44 8.14 10.40 19.87
N CYS A 45 8.66 9.17 19.85
CA CYS A 45 9.61 8.72 18.82
C CYS A 45 8.98 8.48 17.44
N VAL A 46 7.65 8.46 17.32
CA VAL A 46 6.97 8.23 16.03
C VAL A 46 6.92 9.50 15.15
N SER A 47 7.18 10.69 15.72
CA SER A 47 6.96 11.96 15.02
C SER A 47 8.16 12.51 14.23
N CYS A 48 9.25 11.75 14.08
CA CYS A 48 10.46 12.22 13.37
C CYS A 48 10.65 11.61 11.97
N PHE A 49 9.65 10.95 11.40
CA PHE A 49 9.68 10.61 9.97
C PHE A 49 9.13 11.80 9.19
N GLY A 50 10.00 12.45 8.41
CA GLY A 50 9.56 13.37 7.36
C GLY A 50 8.51 12.68 6.51
N GLN A 51 7.42 13.38 6.21
CA GLN A 51 6.34 12.83 5.38
C GLN A 51 6.83 12.80 3.94
N ASN A 52 7.29 11.63 3.48
CA ASN A 52 7.29 11.35 2.05
C ASN A 52 5.84 11.18 1.63
N LEU A 53 5.40 11.97 0.65
CA LEU A 53 4.09 11.77 0.05
C LEU A 53 4.25 10.65 -0.97
N ASP A 54 3.86 9.45 -0.52
CA ASP A 54 3.84 8.23 -1.31
C ASP A 54 2.38 7.92 -1.68
N SER A 55 2.11 7.75 -2.97
CA SER A 55 0.77 7.51 -3.51
C SER A 55 0.79 6.31 -4.44
N GLU A 56 0.24 5.20 -3.96
CA GLU A 56 0.09 3.94 -4.70
C GLU A 56 -1.34 3.76 -5.22
N PHE A 57 -1.50 3.31 -6.45
CA PHE A 57 -2.82 2.98 -7.01
C PHE A 57 -2.79 1.83 -8.03
N THR A 58 -3.81 0.98 -7.98
CA THR A 58 -4.10 -0.02 -9.03
C THR A 58 -5.43 0.26 -9.68
N PHE A 59 -5.46 0.31 -11.01
CA PHE A 59 -6.68 0.57 -11.75
C PHE A 59 -6.83 -0.29 -13.00
N LEU A 60 -8.08 -0.33 -13.48
CA LEU A 60 -8.46 -1.00 -14.73
C LEU A 60 -8.50 0.02 -15.87
N LEU A 61 -7.61 -0.15 -16.83
CA LEU A 61 -7.52 0.64 -18.05
C LEU A 61 -8.31 -0.04 -19.17
N GLN A 62 -9.41 0.59 -19.57
CA GLN A 62 -10.33 0.05 -20.57
C GLN A 62 -9.67 -0.12 -21.95
N ALA A 63 -10.22 -1.03 -22.75
CA ALA A 63 -9.82 -1.20 -24.14
C ALA A 63 -10.09 0.07 -24.96
N GLY A 64 -9.11 0.52 -25.75
CA GLY A 64 -9.29 1.64 -26.66
C GLY A 64 -9.34 3.01 -25.97
N ARG A 65 -8.92 3.11 -24.70
CA ARG A 65 -8.96 4.34 -23.92
C ARG A 65 -7.61 4.65 -23.26
N SER A 66 -7.43 5.92 -22.95
CA SER A 66 -6.39 6.42 -22.06
C SER A 66 -7.00 6.96 -20.77
N GLU A 67 -6.27 6.82 -19.68
CA GLU A 67 -6.59 7.41 -18.38
C GLU A 67 -5.41 8.26 -17.91
N CYS A 68 -5.69 9.46 -17.41
CA CYS A 68 -4.68 10.42 -16.99
C CYS A 68 -4.94 10.88 -15.55
N PHE A 69 -3.87 10.92 -14.77
CA PHE A 69 -3.83 11.32 -13.37
C PHE A 69 -3.05 12.63 -13.25
N PHE A 70 -3.50 13.51 -12.35
CA PHE A 70 -2.87 14.81 -12.13
C PHE A 70 -2.23 14.83 -10.75
N GLN A 71 -0.95 15.19 -10.69
CA GLN A 71 -0.19 15.30 -9.44
C GLN A 71 0.44 16.69 -9.34
N THR A 72 0.13 17.41 -8.26
CA THR A 72 0.76 18.70 -7.97
C THR A 72 2.14 18.47 -7.36
N ALA A 73 3.17 19.10 -7.93
CA ALA A 73 4.52 19.10 -7.38
C ALA A 73 4.95 20.53 -7.00
N ILE A 74 5.80 20.63 -5.96
CA ILE A 74 6.43 21.89 -5.58
C ILE A 74 7.65 22.17 -6.45
N LYS A 75 8.13 23.41 -6.47
CA LYS A 75 9.34 23.80 -7.21
C LYS A 75 10.60 23.17 -6.60
N ASN A 76 11.54 22.75 -7.44
CA ASN A 76 12.85 22.19 -7.04
C ASN A 76 12.74 20.94 -6.15
N GLY A 77 11.69 20.14 -6.32
CA GLY A 77 11.60 18.79 -5.74
C GLY A 77 12.03 17.72 -6.74
N THR A 78 11.89 16.47 -6.31
CA THR A 78 12.00 15.27 -7.14
C THR A 78 10.62 14.60 -7.21
N MET A 79 10.25 14.15 -8.40
CA MET A 79 9.05 13.33 -8.60
C MET A 79 9.45 12.04 -9.29
N GLU A 80 9.25 10.93 -8.61
CA GLU A 80 9.48 9.59 -9.16
C GLU A 80 8.12 8.93 -9.43
N VAL A 81 7.98 8.31 -10.61
CA VAL A 81 6.80 7.58 -11.03
C VAL A 81 7.24 6.17 -11.45
N GLU A 82 6.76 5.16 -10.73
CA GLU A 82 6.95 3.75 -11.06
C GLU A 82 5.62 3.15 -11.53
N TYR A 83 5.63 2.34 -12.58
CA TYR A 83 4.43 1.64 -13.04
C TYR A 83 4.72 0.21 -13.49
N GLN A 84 3.70 -0.64 -13.38
CA GLN A 84 3.73 -2.03 -13.83
C GLN A 84 2.34 -2.50 -14.30
N VAL A 85 2.30 -3.19 -15.44
CA VAL A 85 1.10 -3.86 -15.96
C VAL A 85 0.96 -5.24 -15.29
N ILE A 86 -0.03 -5.39 -14.42
CA ILE A 86 -0.24 -6.59 -13.58
C ILE A 86 -1.04 -7.68 -14.33
N ALA A 87 -1.96 -7.28 -15.21
CA ALA A 87 -2.81 -8.20 -15.96
C ALA A 87 -3.34 -7.57 -17.27
N GLY A 88 -3.73 -8.41 -18.22
CA GLY A 88 -4.27 -8.00 -19.53
C GLY A 88 -3.51 -8.65 -20.70
N ALA A 89 -4.10 -8.63 -21.89
CA ALA A 89 -3.43 -9.15 -23.09
C ALA A 89 -2.24 -8.25 -23.49
N GLY A 90 -1.12 -8.84 -23.88
CA GLY A 90 0.10 -8.11 -24.31
C GLY A 90 0.98 -7.60 -23.16
N MET A 91 0.41 -7.39 -21.96
CA MET A 91 1.12 -6.85 -20.78
C MET A 91 1.92 -5.57 -21.05
N ASP A 92 1.46 -4.75 -22.00
CA ASP A 92 2.12 -3.52 -22.44
C ASP A 92 1.19 -2.30 -22.29
N VAL A 93 1.73 -1.10 -22.11
CA VAL A 93 0.98 0.18 -22.09
C VAL A 93 1.83 1.28 -22.70
N ASP A 94 1.20 2.31 -23.26
CA ASP A 94 1.88 3.54 -23.64
C ASP A 94 1.82 4.51 -22.45
N PHE A 95 2.96 5.00 -21.99
CA PHE A 95 3.09 5.85 -20.79
C PHE A 95 3.59 7.24 -21.17
N THR A 96 3.01 8.28 -20.58
CA THR A 96 3.39 9.67 -20.86
C THR A 96 3.36 10.52 -19.60
N ILE A 97 4.37 11.37 -19.41
CA ILE A 97 4.37 12.44 -18.41
C ILE A 97 4.45 13.79 -19.11
N ILE A 98 3.52 14.69 -18.78
CA ILE A 98 3.44 16.06 -19.29
C ILE A 98 3.64 17.02 -18.14
N SER A 99 4.51 18.01 -18.34
CA SER A 99 4.76 19.08 -17.37
C SER A 99 3.54 20.01 -17.24
N PRO A 100 3.42 20.78 -16.15
CA PRO A 100 2.38 21.81 -16.01
C PRO A 100 2.40 22.87 -17.13
N GLU A 101 3.51 23.01 -17.85
CA GLU A 101 3.65 23.90 -19.01
C GLU A 101 3.11 23.27 -20.31
N GLY A 102 2.62 22.02 -20.26
CA GLY A 102 2.13 21.28 -21.41
C GLY A 102 3.23 20.64 -22.26
N ILE A 103 4.46 20.55 -21.74
CA ILE A 103 5.60 19.95 -22.43
C ILE A 103 5.66 18.46 -22.08
N GLN A 104 5.70 17.60 -23.09
CA GLN A 104 5.89 16.17 -22.90
C GLN A 104 7.33 15.89 -22.43
N LEU A 105 7.48 15.45 -21.18
CA LEU A 105 8.78 15.15 -20.58
C LEU A 105 9.23 13.73 -20.92
N ILE A 106 8.30 12.77 -20.80
CA ILE A 106 8.58 11.34 -20.94
C ILE A 106 7.51 10.73 -21.83
N PHE A 107 7.95 9.84 -22.72
CA PHE A 107 7.10 9.02 -23.57
C PHE A 107 7.70 7.64 -23.70
N GLU A 108 6.94 6.63 -23.31
CA GLU A 108 7.27 5.25 -23.56
C GLU A 108 6.12 4.57 -24.27
N SER A 109 6.46 3.74 -25.26
CA SER A 109 5.46 2.97 -25.99
C SER A 109 5.66 1.47 -25.75
N ARG A 110 4.54 0.78 -25.54
CA ARG A 110 4.43 -0.67 -25.37
C ARG A 110 5.41 -1.25 -24.35
N ARG A 111 5.40 -0.69 -23.14
CA ARG A 111 6.20 -1.16 -22.01
C ARG A 111 5.34 -1.87 -20.97
N SER A 112 5.89 -2.89 -20.34
CA SER A 112 5.25 -3.64 -19.24
C SER A 112 5.45 -2.98 -17.88
N ASP A 113 6.54 -2.24 -17.74
CA ASP A 113 6.98 -1.62 -16.50
C ASP A 113 7.98 -0.49 -16.83
N GLY A 114 8.11 0.46 -15.91
CA GLY A 114 9.06 1.56 -16.03
C GLY A 114 9.14 2.38 -14.74
N VAL A 115 10.30 2.99 -14.52
CA VAL A 115 10.58 3.90 -13.40
C VAL A 115 11.15 5.18 -13.97
N HIS A 116 10.56 6.31 -13.62
CA HIS A 116 10.87 7.61 -14.20
C HIS A 116 11.00 8.68 -13.13
N VAL A 117 12.16 9.35 -13.10
CA VAL A 117 12.44 10.44 -12.16
C VAL A 117 12.46 11.77 -12.92
N VAL A 118 11.71 12.73 -12.43
CA VAL A 118 11.66 14.12 -12.91
C VAL A 118 12.32 15.01 -11.86
N GLU A 119 13.51 15.51 -12.18
CA GLU A 119 14.26 16.46 -11.35
C GLU A 119 14.95 17.50 -12.25
N PRO A 120 14.85 18.81 -11.96
CA PRO A 120 14.02 19.42 -10.91
C PRO A 120 12.54 19.52 -11.33
N THR A 121 11.63 19.39 -10.37
CA THR A 121 10.21 19.67 -10.60
C THR A 121 9.92 21.17 -10.71
N VAL A 122 8.97 21.53 -11.57
CA VAL A 122 8.38 22.85 -11.71
C VAL A 122 7.10 22.87 -10.89
N GLU A 123 6.79 24.02 -10.27
CA GLU A 123 5.54 24.17 -9.53
C GLU A 123 4.33 24.02 -10.46
N GLY A 124 3.42 23.09 -10.16
CA GLY A 124 2.18 22.91 -10.89
C GLY A 124 1.71 21.45 -10.96
N ASP A 125 0.66 21.23 -11.76
CA ASP A 125 0.03 19.93 -11.96
C ASP A 125 0.70 19.18 -13.13
N TYR A 126 1.39 18.10 -12.81
CA TYR A 126 1.90 17.14 -13.77
C TYR A 126 0.78 16.19 -14.21
N GLU A 127 0.72 15.90 -15.50
CA GLU A 127 -0.23 14.96 -16.07
C GLU A 127 0.49 13.65 -16.41
N ILE A 128 0.04 12.55 -15.79
CA ILE A 128 0.58 11.20 -15.94
C ILE A 128 -0.48 10.37 -16.63
N CYS A 129 -0.23 9.98 -17.87
CA CYS A 129 -1.19 9.27 -18.71
C CYS A 129 -0.75 7.84 -19.03
N PHE A 130 -1.73 6.94 -18.98
CA PHE A 130 -1.62 5.56 -19.42
C PHE A 130 -2.58 5.32 -20.58
N ASP A 131 -2.06 4.96 -21.75
CA ASP A 131 -2.84 4.75 -22.95
C ASP A 131 -2.90 3.27 -23.38
N ASN A 132 -4.13 2.78 -23.56
CA ASN A 132 -4.46 1.46 -24.10
C ASN A 132 -5.33 1.58 -25.37
N SER A 133 -5.23 2.69 -26.10
CA SER A 133 -5.92 2.94 -27.36
C SER A 133 -5.63 1.87 -28.42
N PHE A 134 -4.45 1.25 -28.36
CA PHE A 134 -4.04 0.19 -29.28
C PHE A 134 -4.76 -1.15 -29.07
N SER A 135 -5.26 -1.44 -27.86
CA SER A 135 -5.99 -2.68 -27.59
C SER A 135 -7.49 -2.46 -27.77
N ARG A 136 -8.06 -3.00 -28.84
CA ARG A 136 -9.50 -2.82 -29.16
C ARG A 136 -10.46 -3.64 -28.32
N PHE A 137 -10.00 -4.73 -27.70
CA PHE A 137 -10.88 -5.71 -27.07
C PHE A 137 -10.50 -6.09 -25.64
N SER A 138 -9.25 -5.84 -25.22
CA SER A 138 -8.74 -6.26 -23.92
C SER A 138 -8.47 -5.05 -23.03
N GLU A 139 -9.02 -5.09 -21.83
CA GLU A 139 -8.63 -4.21 -20.73
C GLU A 139 -7.28 -4.65 -20.12
N LYS A 140 -6.65 -3.73 -19.40
CA LYS A 140 -5.39 -3.94 -18.70
C LYS A 140 -5.53 -3.48 -17.26
N MET A 141 -4.83 -4.15 -16.35
CA MET A 141 -4.74 -3.74 -14.95
C MET A 141 -3.34 -3.18 -14.73
N VAL A 142 -3.27 -1.90 -14.37
CA VAL A 142 -2.01 -1.17 -14.19
C VAL A 142 -1.90 -0.73 -12.75
N PHE A 143 -0.75 -0.98 -12.16
CA PHE A 143 -0.32 -0.48 -10.88
C PHE A 143 0.68 0.64 -11.11
N PHE A 144 0.57 1.73 -10.37
CA PHE A 144 1.58 2.76 -10.37
C PHE A 144 1.69 3.41 -8.98
N GLU A 145 2.88 3.95 -8.73
CA GLU A 145 3.27 4.62 -7.50
C GLU A 145 3.93 5.95 -7.86
N ILE A 146 3.63 7.00 -7.09
CA ILE A 146 4.26 8.31 -7.23
C ILE A 146 4.88 8.68 -5.89
N ILE A 147 6.18 8.98 -5.93
CA ILE A 147 6.96 9.42 -4.78
C ILE A 147 7.39 10.86 -5.04
N LEU A 148 7.00 11.76 -4.14
CA LEU A 148 7.41 13.16 -4.18
C LEU A 148 8.37 13.43 -3.03
N GLU A 149 9.61 13.82 -3.34
CA GLU A 149 10.54 14.31 -2.34
C GLU A 149 10.68 15.83 -2.49
N GLY A 150 10.10 16.54 -1.52
CA GLY A 150 10.25 17.97 -1.38
C GLY A 150 11.26 18.28 -0.30
N GLN A 151 12.20 19.18 -0.57
CA GLN A 151 12.88 19.89 0.50
C GLN A 151 11.83 20.78 1.18
N GLY A 152 11.27 20.29 2.30
CA GLY A 152 10.14 20.88 3.00
C GLY A 152 10.37 22.35 3.34
N GLY A 153 9.82 23.22 2.50
CA GLY A 153 9.44 24.58 2.87
C GLY A 153 7.99 24.54 3.33
N ASP A 154 7.79 24.36 4.62
CA ASP A 154 6.50 24.52 5.28
C ASP A 154 5.94 25.93 4.98
N VAL A 155 4.88 26.01 4.17
CA VAL A 155 4.07 27.22 4.04
C VAL A 155 2.87 27.01 4.95
N GLY A 156 3.05 27.30 6.24
CA GLY A 156 2.03 26.97 7.21
C GLY A 156 2.21 27.41 8.66
N GLY A 157 3.00 28.45 8.96
CA GLY A 157 3.01 29.05 10.31
C GLY A 157 4.29 29.79 10.65
N ASP A 158 4.17 31.09 10.79
CA ASP A 158 4.97 31.95 11.67
C ASP A 158 5.74 31.20 12.77
N GLU A 159 7.08 31.17 12.68
CA GLU A 159 8.03 31.72 13.67
C GLU A 159 9.46 31.66 13.12
N GLU A 160 10.08 32.84 13.11
CA GLU A 160 11.47 33.13 12.79
C GLU A 160 12.44 32.43 13.75
N TRP A 161 13.30 31.53 13.24
CA TRP A 161 14.44 31.01 14.01
C TRP A 161 15.73 31.67 13.52
N PRO A 162 16.40 32.50 14.36
CA PRO A 162 17.65 33.14 13.97
C PRO A 162 18.83 32.19 14.17
N GLY A 163 19.72 32.18 13.17
CA GLY A 163 21.17 32.06 13.31
C GLY A 163 21.75 30.84 14.02
N ILE A 164 22.39 29.97 13.24
CA ILE A 164 23.58 29.25 13.72
C ILE A 164 24.74 29.64 12.80
N GLU A 165 25.61 30.49 13.36
CA GLU A 165 26.92 30.83 12.82
C GLU A 165 27.79 29.58 12.70
N GLU A 166 28.51 29.48 11.59
CA GLU A 166 29.61 28.54 11.42
C GLU A 166 30.76 28.82 12.38
N PRO A 167 31.57 27.78 12.69
CA PRO A 167 33.00 27.99 12.60
C PRO A 167 33.73 26.83 11.88
N ASP A 168 34.37 27.22 10.77
CA ASP A 168 35.73 26.93 10.29
C ASP A 168 36.40 25.56 10.59
N GLY A 169 36.85 24.89 9.51
CA GLY A 169 38.28 24.57 9.43
C GLY A 169 38.72 23.12 9.29
N SER A 170 38.47 22.51 8.13
CA SER A 170 39.47 21.77 7.32
C SER A 170 40.08 20.42 7.77
N VAL A 171 39.78 19.86 8.95
CA VAL A 171 40.35 18.55 9.38
C VAL A 171 39.31 17.44 9.56
N LEU A 172 38.02 17.79 9.68
CA LEU A 172 36.92 16.83 9.86
C LEU A 172 36.31 16.34 8.54
N GLU A 173 36.59 17.04 7.43
CA GLU A 173 36.02 16.80 6.09
C GLU A 173 36.46 15.41 5.58
N TYR A 174 37.76 15.13 5.55
CA TYR A 174 38.30 13.89 4.94
C TYR A 174 37.85 12.58 5.62
N LYS A 175 37.39 12.61 6.87
CA LYS A 175 36.78 11.44 7.54
C LYS A 175 35.26 11.40 7.45
N LEU A 176 34.61 12.52 7.15
CA LEU A 176 33.17 12.60 6.90
C LEU A 176 32.85 12.15 5.47
N GLU A 177 33.70 12.43 4.48
CA GLU A 177 33.48 11.95 3.10
C GLU A 177 33.44 10.41 2.99
N ASP A 178 34.38 9.70 3.62
CA ASP A 178 34.48 8.23 3.55
C ASP A 178 33.30 7.54 4.27
N ILE A 179 32.78 8.16 5.33
CA ILE A 179 31.55 7.71 6.03
C ILE A 179 30.31 8.04 5.19
N ARG A 180 30.27 9.19 4.53
CA ARG A 180 29.17 9.57 3.61
C ARG A 180 29.08 8.60 2.45
N GLU A 181 30.20 8.29 1.81
CA GLU A 181 30.25 7.38 0.66
C GLU A 181 29.83 5.96 1.07
N SER A 182 30.27 5.51 2.25
CA SER A 182 29.83 4.24 2.84
C SER A 182 28.32 4.24 3.13
N MET A 183 27.78 5.32 3.69
CA MET A 183 26.37 5.48 4.01
C MET A 183 25.51 5.50 2.74
N ASP A 184 25.91 6.24 1.71
CA ASP A 184 25.23 6.28 0.40
C ASP A 184 25.22 4.91 -0.27
N SER A 185 26.33 4.16 -0.18
CA SER A 185 26.40 2.82 -0.72
C SER A 185 25.47 1.84 0.00
N LEU A 186 25.30 1.99 1.32
CA LEU A 186 24.37 1.19 2.12
C LEU A 186 22.93 1.62 1.88
N HIS A 187 22.67 2.92 1.71
CA HIS A 187 21.35 3.45 1.38
C HIS A 187 20.87 2.88 0.04
N ARG A 188 21.69 3.00 -1.01
CA ARG A 188 21.39 2.40 -2.32
C ARG A 188 21.15 0.88 -2.28
N ARG A 189 21.86 0.16 -1.41
CA ARG A 189 21.65 -1.29 -1.22
C ARG A 189 20.34 -1.60 -0.47
N LEU A 190 20.00 -0.81 0.53
CA LEU A 190 18.77 -0.96 1.31
C LEU A 190 17.54 -0.55 0.50
N GLU A 191 17.65 0.48 -0.32
CA GLU A 191 16.63 0.99 -1.23
C GLU A 191 16.30 -0.06 -2.31
N ARG A 192 17.33 -0.64 -2.93
CA ARG A 192 17.18 -1.78 -3.84
C ARG A 192 16.55 -3.01 -3.15
N SER A 193 16.91 -3.28 -1.89
CA SER A 193 16.30 -4.35 -1.11
C SER A 193 14.85 -4.04 -0.73
N ARG A 194 14.50 -2.77 -0.56
CA ARG A 194 13.15 -2.31 -0.21
C ARG A 194 12.22 -2.45 -1.41
N GLN A 195 12.65 -2.01 -2.61
CA GLN A 195 11.95 -2.25 -3.87
C GLN A 195 11.66 -3.76 -4.07
N MET A 196 12.65 -4.63 -3.82
CA MET A 196 12.43 -6.08 -3.90
C MET A 196 11.40 -6.59 -2.89
N GLN A 197 11.43 -6.10 -1.64
CA GLN A 197 10.43 -6.50 -0.64
C GLN A 197 9.00 -6.08 -1.02
N THR A 198 8.83 -4.91 -1.65
CA THR A 198 7.51 -4.43 -2.09
C THR A 198 6.93 -5.35 -3.17
N VAL A 199 7.75 -5.69 -4.18
CA VAL A 199 7.36 -6.62 -5.25
C VAL A 199 7.02 -8.02 -4.69
N LEU A 200 7.83 -8.54 -3.77
CA LEU A 200 7.57 -9.82 -3.11
C LEU A 200 6.26 -9.81 -2.29
N ARG A 201 5.93 -8.71 -1.61
CA ARG A 201 4.64 -8.57 -0.89
C ARG A 201 3.45 -8.53 -1.85
N ALA A 202 3.58 -7.88 -3.01
CA ALA A 202 2.54 -7.86 -4.03
C ALA A 202 2.28 -9.26 -4.61
N PHE A 203 3.34 -10.03 -4.91
CA PHE A 203 3.21 -11.42 -5.33
C PHE A 203 2.62 -12.31 -4.23
N GLU A 204 3.03 -12.15 -2.97
CA GLU A 204 2.51 -12.93 -1.83
C GLU A 204 1.01 -12.67 -1.59
N ALA A 205 0.57 -11.41 -1.72
CA ALA A 205 -0.85 -11.06 -1.61
C ALA A 205 -1.69 -11.70 -2.74
N ARG A 206 -1.15 -11.70 -3.97
CA ARG A 206 -1.78 -12.36 -5.12
C ARG A 206 -1.89 -13.87 -4.95
N ASP A 207 -0.80 -14.51 -4.52
CA ASP A 207 -0.75 -15.95 -4.29
C ASP A 207 -1.69 -16.37 -3.15
N ARG A 208 -1.83 -15.56 -2.09
CA ARG A 208 -2.81 -15.82 -1.02
C ARG A 208 -4.25 -15.87 -1.56
N ASN A 209 -4.66 -14.90 -2.38
CA ASN A 209 -6.01 -14.90 -2.94
C ASN A 209 -6.28 -16.13 -3.81
N LEU A 210 -5.30 -16.56 -4.64
CA LEU A 210 -5.44 -17.77 -5.44
C LEU A 210 -5.55 -19.03 -4.59
N LEU A 211 -4.77 -19.13 -3.50
CA LEU A 211 -4.85 -20.26 -2.57
C LEU A 211 -6.19 -20.30 -1.83
N GLU A 212 -6.70 -19.16 -1.36
CA GLU A 212 -7.97 -19.07 -0.62
C GLU A 212 -9.16 -19.51 -1.48
N ASP A 213 -9.23 -19.07 -2.74
CA ASP A 213 -10.31 -19.44 -3.67
C ASP A 213 -10.33 -20.95 -3.99
N ASN A 214 -9.14 -21.52 -4.19
CA ASN A 214 -9.00 -22.96 -4.45
C ASN A 214 -9.34 -23.79 -3.21
N LEU A 215 -8.84 -23.38 -2.04
CA LEU A 215 -9.08 -24.05 -0.78
C LEU A 215 -10.56 -24.00 -0.40
N TRP A 216 -11.23 -22.86 -0.60
CA TRP A 216 -12.66 -22.72 -0.33
C TRP A 216 -13.49 -23.70 -1.16
N ARG A 217 -13.22 -23.78 -2.47
CA ARG A 217 -13.94 -24.69 -3.38
C ARG A 217 -13.74 -26.15 -3.00
N VAL A 218 -12.48 -26.56 -2.74
CA VAL A 218 -12.15 -27.95 -2.36
C VAL A 218 -12.76 -28.30 -1.00
N SER A 219 -12.67 -27.40 -0.02
CA SER A 219 -13.25 -27.58 1.32
C SER A 219 -14.77 -27.74 1.26
N PHE A 220 -15.45 -26.92 0.45
CA PHE A 220 -16.89 -27.01 0.25
C PHE A 220 -17.33 -28.37 -0.30
N TRP A 221 -16.68 -28.85 -1.36
CA TRP A 221 -17.00 -30.15 -1.95
C TRP A 221 -16.66 -31.32 -1.02
N SER A 222 -15.56 -31.23 -0.27
CA SER A 222 -15.20 -32.23 0.74
C SER A 222 -16.25 -32.33 1.85
N CYS A 223 -16.70 -31.18 2.38
CA CYS A 223 -17.76 -31.11 3.39
C CYS A 223 -19.08 -31.70 2.89
N ALA A 224 -19.48 -31.37 1.66
CA ALA A 224 -20.67 -31.93 1.02
C ALA A 224 -20.61 -33.46 0.91
N CYS A 225 -19.46 -34.01 0.50
CA CYS A 225 -19.25 -35.46 0.43
C CYS A 225 -19.35 -36.15 1.80
N VAL A 226 -18.78 -35.55 2.86
CA VAL A 226 -18.87 -36.08 4.23
C VAL A 226 -20.32 -36.10 4.73
N LEU A 227 -21.09 -35.03 4.46
CA LEU A 227 -22.52 -34.99 4.82
C LEU A 227 -23.33 -36.08 4.12
N VAL A 228 -23.09 -36.31 2.83
CA VAL A 228 -23.76 -37.39 2.07
C VAL A 228 -23.43 -38.76 2.66
N MET A 229 -22.16 -39.02 2.97
CA MET A 229 -21.74 -40.29 3.58
C MET A 229 -22.41 -40.51 4.95
N LEU A 230 -22.56 -39.45 5.74
CA LEU A 230 -23.26 -39.51 7.03
C LEU A 230 -24.76 -39.79 6.87
N CYS A 231 -25.43 -39.15 5.90
CA CYS A 231 -26.83 -39.44 5.57
C CYS A 231 -27.04 -40.90 5.15
N VAL A 232 -26.13 -41.44 4.33
CA VAL A 232 -26.17 -42.85 3.92
C VAL A 232 -26.00 -43.77 5.13
N ALA A 233 -25.01 -43.50 6.00
CA ALA A 233 -24.79 -44.28 7.21
C ALA A 233 -26.02 -44.26 8.15
N LEU A 234 -26.64 -43.11 8.36
CA LEU A 234 -27.88 -42.99 9.15
C LEU A 234 -29.04 -43.76 8.52
N THR A 235 -29.19 -43.67 7.19
CA THR A 235 -30.21 -44.41 6.45
C THR A 235 -30.00 -45.92 6.61
N GLN A 236 -28.76 -46.40 6.49
CA GLN A 236 -28.40 -47.81 6.70
C GLN A 236 -28.74 -48.28 8.12
N VAL A 237 -28.40 -47.49 9.15
CA VAL A 237 -28.73 -47.86 10.53
C VAL A 237 -30.24 -47.84 10.77
N TYR A 238 -30.96 -46.88 10.20
CA TYR A 238 -32.41 -46.78 10.31
C TYR A 238 -33.13 -47.94 9.62
N THR A 239 -32.72 -48.33 8.41
CA THR A 239 -33.33 -49.47 7.70
C THR A 239 -33.07 -50.79 8.43
N VAL A 240 -31.86 -51.00 8.94
CA VAL A 240 -31.53 -52.19 9.75
C VAL A 240 -32.35 -52.21 11.04
N ARG A 241 -32.43 -51.10 11.78
CA ARG A 241 -33.28 -51.03 12.98
C ARG A 241 -34.74 -51.27 12.66
N LYS A 242 -35.28 -50.68 11.59
CA LYS A 242 -36.67 -50.87 11.16
C LYS A 242 -36.98 -52.32 10.73
N LEU A 243 -36.00 -53.03 10.16
CA LEU A 243 -36.15 -54.44 9.81
C LEU A 243 -36.22 -55.34 11.06
N PHE A 244 -35.48 -55.00 12.12
CA PHE A 244 -35.47 -55.74 13.38
C PHE A 244 -36.56 -55.29 14.38
N ASP A 245 -37.09 -54.08 14.23
CA ASP A 245 -38.25 -53.55 14.98
C ASP A 245 -39.58 -53.86 14.27
N ASP A 246 -39.57 -54.78 13.31
CA ASP A 246 -40.79 -55.37 12.78
C ASP A 246 -41.35 -56.33 13.82
N LYS A 247 -42.24 -55.80 14.66
CA LYS A 247 -43.02 -56.52 15.66
C LYS A 247 -44.02 -57.42 14.93
N ARG A 248 -43.53 -58.44 14.20
CA ARG A 248 -44.36 -59.54 13.72
C ARG A 248 -44.96 -60.22 14.93
N ARG A 249 -46.18 -59.79 15.28
CA ARG A 249 -47.09 -60.61 16.05
C ARG A 249 -47.28 -61.87 15.22
N VAL A 250 -46.56 -62.93 15.58
CA VAL A 250 -46.87 -64.28 15.14
C VAL A 250 -48.25 -64.56 15.72
N CYS A 251 -49.31 -64.34 14.91
CA CYS A 251 -50.62 -64.87 15.21
C CYS A 251 -50.47 -66.40 15.21
N THR A 252 -50.52 -66.96 16.42
CA THR A 252 -50.61 -68.40 16.67
C THR A 252 -52.05 -68.83 16.48
#